data_AF-A0A1E3Y695-F1
#
_entry.id   AF-A0A1E3Y695-F1
#
_cell.length_a   1.000
_cell.length_b   1.000
_cell.length_c   1.000
_cell.angle_alpha   90.00
_cell.angle_beta   90.00
_cell.angle_gamma   90.00
#
_symmetry.space_group_name_H-M   'P 1'
#
loop_
_entity.id
_entity.type
_entity.pdbx_description
1 polymer ?
#
loop_
_entity_poly.entity_id
_entity_poly.type
_entity_poly.pdbx_seq_one_letter_code
_entity_poly.pdbx_strand_id
1 'polypeptide(L)'
;MNLPNTLTIGRIFLVPLLVVVLLTSFDGREVLGVSNEVLGAAIFALASFTDWLDGFLARRHGQVTGFGEWMDPLADKLLITAALISLVQLGRAPAWMVAVILGRELAVTVLRSFIYARGQTMPASSIGKTKMVAQVTAILLLILGPGHIDVFFVLGQAALWVATGAALLSAIDYTRRFNVVLGTRPTSGPVSGVTAPDDAARPSRGRVSA
;
A
#
# COMPACT_ATOMS: atom_id res chain seq x y z
N MET A 1 11.01 5.14 20.86
CA MET A 1 10.31 4.61 19.67
C MET A 1 9.01 5.37 19.54
N ASN A 2 8.66 5.83 18.33
CA ASN A 2 7.44 6.60 18.12
C ASN A 2 6.23 5.66 18.08
N LEU A 3 5.10 6.11 18.65
CA LEU A 3 3.86 5.34 18.74
C LEU A 3 3.39 4.73 17.39
N PRO A 4 3.48 5.46 16.25
CA PRO A 4 3.12 4.89 14.94
C PRO A 4 4.01 3.71 14.53
N ASN A 5 5.32 3.79 14.80
CA ASN A 5 6.25 2.75 14.37
C ASN A 5 6.03 1.41 15.09
N THR A 6 5.68 1.47 16.38
CA THR A 6 5.35 0.27 17.16
C THR A 6 4.11 -0.44 16.62
N LEU A 7 3.13 0.33 16.13
CA LEU A 7 1.88 -0.22 15.60
C LEU A 7 2.06 -0.79 14.19
N THR A 8 2.86 -0.16 13.33
CA THR A 8 3.27 -0.75 12.04
C THR A 8 4.00 -2.09 12.24
N ILE A 9 4.95 -2.16 13.18
CA ILE A 9 5.66 -3.40 13.52
C ILE A 9 4.67 -4.45 14.07
N GLY A 10 3.79 -4.06 14.99
CA GLY A 10 2.74 -4.93 15.51
C GLY A 10 1.85 -5.51 14.41
N ARG A 11 1.51 -4.72 13.38
CA ARG A 11 0.75 -5.18 12.21
C ARG A 11 1.49 -6.23 11.40
N ILE A 12 2.79 -6.02 11.17
CA ILE A 12 3.62 -7.01 10.47
C ILE A 12 3.61 -8.36 11.21
N PHE A 13 3.60 -8.36 12.54
CA PHE A 13 3.44 -9.59 13.33
C PHE A 13 2.02 -10.17 13.31
N LEU A 14 0.98 -9.33 13.19
CA LEU A 14 -0.41 -9.76 13.05
C LEU A 14 -0.67 -10.48 11.71
N VAL A 15 0.11 -10.20 10.66
CA VAL A 15 -0.08 -10.82 9.33
C VAL A 15 0.16 -12.34 9.36
N PRO A 16 1.31 -12.87 9.83
CA PRO A 16 1.50 -14.32 10.00
C PRO A 16 0.45 -14.94 10.91
N LEU A 17 0.06 -14.25 12.00
CA LEU A 17 -0.97 -14.73 12.91
C LEU A 17 -2.32 -14.89 12.18
N LEU A 18 -2.71 -13.90 11.38
CA LEU A 18 -3.92 -13.96 10.55
C LEU A 18 -3.90 -15.18 9.62
N VAL A 19 -2.77 -15.42 8.93
CA VAL A 19 -2.62 -16.56 8.01
C VAL A 19 -2.77 -17.88 8.77
N VAL A 20 -2.11 -18.02 9.92
CA VAL A 20 -2.20 -19.23 10.75
C VAL A 20 -3.64 -19.47 11.21
N VAL A 21 -4.33 -18.43 11.70
CA VAL A 21 -5.73 -18.53 12.16
C VAL A 21 -6.68 -18.90 11.01
N LEU A 22 -6.47 -18.35 9.82
CA LEU A 22 -7.34 -18.64 8.67
C LEU A 22 -7.08 -20.01 8.05
N LEU A 23 -5.82 -20.46 7.97
CA LEU A 23 -5.45 -21.68 7.24
C LEU A 23 -5.30 -22.92 8.11
N THR A 24 -5.15 -22.76 9.42
CA THR A 24 -5.06 -23.91 10.31
C THR A 24 -6.45 -24.28 10.79
N SER A 25 -6.80 -25.55 10.66
CA SER A 25 -7.97 -26.16 11.30
C SER A 25 -7.70 -26.29 12.80
N PHE A 26 -7.50 -25.19 13.51
CA PHE A 26 -7.72 -25.18 14.94
C PHE A 26 -9.23 -25.24 15.14
N ASP A 27 -9.77 -26.17 15.90
CA ASP A 27 -11.11 -25.98 16.42
C ASP A 27 -11.04 -24.82 17.42
N GLY A 28 -11.15 -23.57 16.96
CA GLY A 28 -11.16 -22.38 17.82
C GLY A 28 -12.25 -22.43 18.90
N ARG A 29 -13.24 -23.32 18.69
CA ARG A 29 -14.22 -23.76 19.69
C ARG A 29 -13.59 -24.37 20.94
N GLU A 30 -12.48 -25.09 20.83
CA GLU A 30 -11.81 -25.74 21.97
C GLU A 30 -10.94 -24.78 22.79
N VAL A 31 -10.41 -23.71 22.20
CA VAL A 31 -9.49 -22.78 22.90
C VAL A 31 -10.17 -21.49 23.37
N LEU A 32 -11.06 -20.90 22.55
CA LEU A 32 -11.69 -19.60 22.84
C LEU A 32 -13.22 -19.62 22.73
N GLY A 33 -13.83 -20.73 22.30
CA GLY A 33 -15.28 -20.82 22.09
C GLY A 33 -15.78 -20.05 20.87
N VAL A 34 -14.89 -19.58 19.99
CA VAL A 34 -15.23 -18.76 18.80
C VAL A 34 -14.73 -19.45 17.53
N SER A 35 -15.50 -19.35 16.44
CA SER A 35 -15.09 -19.89 15.13
C SER A 35 -13.85 -19.17 14.58
N ASN A 36 -12.99 -19.90 13.85
CA ASN A 36 -11.78 -19.32 13.24
C ASN A 36 -12.10 -18.18 12.28
N GLU A 37 -13.26 -18.22 11.63
CA GLU A 37 -13.76 -17.15 10.77
C GLU A 37 -13.93 -15.83 11.54
N VAL A 38 -14.55 -15.87 12.72
CA VAL A 38 -14.77 -14.68 13.55
C VAL A 38 -13.46 -14.16 14.07
N LEU A 39 -12.58 -15.05 14.53
CA LEU A 39 -11.26 -14.66 15.04
C LEU A 39 -10.41 -14.05 13.92
N GLY A 40 -10.35 -14.68 12.76
CA GLY A 40 -9.63 -14.16 11.58
C GLY A 40 -10.19 -12.81 11.11
N ALA A 41 -11.52 -12.67 11.08
CA ALA A 41 -12.16 -11.40 10.74
C ALA A 41 -11.86 -10.31 11.76
N ALA A 42 -11.85 -10.63 13.05
CA ALA A 42 -11.51 -9.70 14.12
C ALA A 42 -10.04 -9.27 14.04
N ILE A 43 -9.11 -10.20 13.79
CA ILE A 43 -7.69 -9.89 13.61
C ILE A 43 -7.50 -8.98 12.39
N PHE A 44 -8.12 -9.30 11.25
CA PHE A 44 -8.03 -8.49 10.04
C PHE A 44 -8.65 -7.10 10.22
N ALA A 45 -9.84 -7.02 10.84
CA ALA A 45 -10.50 -5.76 11.16
C ALA A 45 -9.63 -4.89 12.08
N LEU A 46 -9.07 -5.48 13.14
CA LEU A 46 -8.19 -4.77 14.07
C LEU A 46 -6.92 -4.28 13.36
N ALA A 47 -6.26 -5.14 12.57
CA ALA A 47 -5.03 -4.80 11.86
C ALA A 47 -5.23 -3.72 10.77
N SER A 48 -6.38 -3.72 10.10
CA SER A 48 -6.74 -2.69 9.12
C SER A 48 -7.17 -1.37 9.79
N PHE A 49 -7.87 -1.46 10.92
CA PHE A 49 -8.29 -0.28 11.67
C PHE A 49 -7.12 0.44 12.33
N THR A 50 -6.14 -0.30 12.86
CA THR A 50 -4.92 0.29 13.42
C THR A 50 -4.13 1.06 12.38
N ASP A 51 -4.01 0.57 11.14
CA ASP A 51 -3.39 1.34 10.03
C ASP A 51 -4.05 2.69 9.78
N TRP A 52 -5.38 2.68 9.67
CA TRP A 52 -6.12 3.90 9.43
C TRP A 52 -5.94 4.90 10.57
N LEU A 53 -5.95 4.41 11.82
CA LEU A 53 -5.78 5.21 13.02
C LEU A 53 -4.36 5.79 13.12
N ASP A 54 -3.32 4.99 12.84
CA ASP A 54 -1.92 5.40 12.86
C ASP A 54 -1.62 6.46 11.81
N GLY A 55 -2.12 6.24 10.59
CA GLY A 55 -2.01 7.22 9.51
C GLY A 55 -2.74 8.52 9.86
N PHE A 56 -3.84 8.46 10.61
CA PHE A 56 -4.55 9.65 11.08
C PHE A 56 -3.76 10.39 12.18
N LEU A 57 -3.24 9.68 13.19
CA LEU A 57 -2.46 10.25 14.28
C LEU A 57 -1.12 10.82 13.79
N ALA A 58 -0.40 10.11 12.92
CA ALA A 58 0.88 10.55 12.37
C ALA A 58 0.75 11.87 11.58
N ARG A 59 -0.31 12.00 10.77
CA ARG A 59 -0.62 13.25 10.05
C ARG A 59 -0.97 14.41 10.97
N ARG A 60 -1.62 14.13 12.11
CA ARG A 60 -2.03 15.17 13.07
C ARG A 60 -0.88 15.64 13.97
N HIS A 61 0.04 14.74 14.31
CA HIS A 61 1.15 15.03 15.24
C HIS A 61 2.49 15.34 14.57
N GLY A 62 2.59 15.24 13.24
CA GLY A 62 3.83 15.51 12.49
C GLY A 62 4.98 14.55 12.82
N GLN A 63 4.70 13.43 13.50
CA GLN A 63 5.69 12.46 13.95
C GLN A 63 5.95 11.40 12.88
N VAL A 64 6.38 11.83 11.70
CA VAL A 64 6.74 10.94 10.60
C VAL A 64 8.21 10.58 10.73
N THR A 65 8.52 9.28 10.90
CA THR A 65 9.89 8.78 10.81
C THR A 65 10.14 8.22 9.42
N GLY A 66 11.34 8.41 8.86
CA GLY A 66 11.65 7.89 7.51
C GLY A 66 11.51 6.37 7.39
N PHE A 67 11.67 5.63 8.49
CA PHE A 67 11.42 4.18 8.53
C PHE A 67 9.91 3.85 8.48
N GLY A 68 9.08 4.55 9.26
CA GLY A 68 7.62 4.34 9.26
C GLY A 68 6.97 4.67 7.91
N GLU A 69 7.46 5.72 7.24
CA GLU A 69 6.97 6.13 5.92
C GLU A 69 7.14 5.04 4.83
N TRP A 70 8.20 4.25 4.93
CA TRP A 70 8.43 3.11 4.04
C TRP A 70 7.73 1.83 4.49
N MET A 71 7.61 1.62 5.81
CA MET A 71 7.02 0.41 6.38
C MET A 71 5.50 0.38 6.30
N ASP A 72 4.82 1.51 6.45
CA ASP A 72 3.34 1.56 6.40
C ASP A 72 2.78 1.04 5.07
N PRO A 73 3.24 1.53 3.89
CA PRO A 73 2.75 1.03 2.60
C PRO A 73 3.14 -0.43 2.31
N LEU A 74 4.19 -0.94 2.98
CA LEU A 74 4.57 -2.34 2.89
C LEU A 74 3.64 -3.21 3.73
N ALA A 75 3.43 -2.83 5.00
CA ALA A 75 2.57 -3.56 5.93
C ALA A 75 1.12 -3.62 5.46
N ASP A 76 0.58 -2.53 4.90
CA ASP A 76 -0.76 -2.48 4.31
C ASP A 76 -0.92 -3.51 3.18
N LYS A 77 0.02 -3.55 2.24
CA LYS A 77 0.01 -4.52 1.14
C LYS A 77 0.20 -5.95 1.61
N LEU A 78 1.06 -6.18 2.59
CA LEU A 78 1.29 -7.51 3.16
C LEU A 78 0.00 -8.05 3.79
N LEU A 79 -0.71 -7.23 4.56
CA LEU A 79 -1.97 -7.63 5.22
C LEU A 79 -3.04 -8.03 4.19
N ILE A 80 -3.28 -7.18 3.19
CA ILE A 80 -4.27 -7.44 2.15
C ILE A 80 -3.86 -8.65 1.30
N THR A 81 -2.58 -8.76 0.94
CA THR A 81 -2.06 -9.86 0.13
C THR A 81 -2.19 -11.19 0.86
N ALA A 82 -1.77 -11.25 2.12
CA ALA A 82 -1.86 -12.45 2.93
C ALA A 82 -3.31 -12.91 3.13
N ALA A 83 -4.24 -11.97 3.36
CA ALA A 83 -5.65 -12.28 3.51
C ALA A 83 -6.25 -12.84 2.21
N LEU A 84 -6.00 -12.20 1.06
CA LEU A 84 -6.51 -12.67 -0.24
C LEU A 84 -5.94 -14.03 -0.62
N ILE A 85 -4.64 -14.26 -0.43
CA ILE A 85 -4.01 -15.57 -0.68
C ILE A 85 -4.64 -16.64 0.22
N SER A 86 -4.86 -16.32 1.50
CA SER A 86 -5.51 -17.26 2.43
C SER A 86 -6.94 -17.59 1.98
N LEU A 87 -7.70 -16.61 1.48
CA LEU A 87 -9.04 -16.82 0.94
C LEU A 87 -9.04 -17.68 -0.34
N VAL A 88 -8.01 -17.59 -1.19
CA VAL A 88 -7.84 -18.48 -2.34
C VAL A 88 -7.61 -19.91 -1.87
N GLN A 89 -6.72 -20.10 -0.89
CA GLN A 89 -6.41 -21.42 -0.34
C GLN A 89 -7.64 -22.07 0.32
N LEU A 90 -8.50 -21.26 0.95
CA LEU A 90 -9.78 -21.69 1.52
C LEU A 90 -10.88 -21.94 0.47
N GLY A 91 -10.60 -21.72 -0.83
CA GLY A 91 -11.57 -21.87 -1.90
C GLY A 91 -12.66 -20.77 -1.94
N ARG A 92 -12.46 -19.68 -1.20
CA ARG A 92 -13.45 -18.61 -1.01
C ARG A 92 -13.27 -17.45 -2.01
N ALA A 93 -12.10 -17.33 -2.61
CA ALA A 93 -11.80 -16.34 -3.65
C ALA A 93 -11.20 -17.01 -4.90
N PRO A 94 -11.65 -16.66 -6.13
CA PRO A 94 -11.04 -17.18 -7.35
C PRO A 94 -9.59 -16.67 -7.51
N ALA A 95 -8.64 -17.59 -7.71
CA ALA A 95 -7.22 -17.26 -7.79
C ALA A 95 -6.90 -16.22 -8.88
N TRP A 96 -7.58 -16.26 -10.02
CA TRP A 96 -7.37 -15.32 -11.12
C TRP A 96 -7.75 -13.89 -10.76
N MET A 97 -8.79 -13.67 -9.95
CA MET A 97 -9.19 -12.33 -9.48
C MET A 97 -8.13 -11.77 -8.55
N VAL A 98 -7.67 -12.61 -7.60
CA VAL A 98 -6.61 -12.23 -6.66
C VAL A 98 -5.32 -11.92 -7.41
N ALA A 99 -4.94 -12.71 -8.41
CA ALA A 99 -3.77 -12.44 -9.24
C ALA A 99 -3.87 -11.09 -9.97
N VAL A 100 -5.04 -10.73 -10.50
CA VAL A 100 -5.28 -9.43 -11.14
C VAL A 100 -5.14 -8.28 -10.14
N ILE A 101 -5.75 -8.40 -8.97
CA ILE A 101 -5.69 -7.38 -7.91
C ILE A 101 -4.25 -7.16 -7.46
N LEU A 102 -3.53 -8.23 -7.11
CA LEU A 102 -2.14 -8.17 -6.64
C LEU A 102 -1.19 -7.68 -7.72
N GLY A 103 -1.30 -8.22 -8.94
CA GLY A 103 -0.49 -7.81 -10.08
C GLY A 103 -0.61 -6.30 -10.35
N ARG A 104 -1.83 -5.76 -10.30
CA ARG A 104 -2.06 -4.32 -10.45
C ARG A 104 -1.50 -3.52 -9.28
N GLU A 105 -1.61 -4.00 -8.04
CA GLU A 105 -1.05 -3.28 -6.89
C GLU A 105 0.47 -3.17 -6.95
N LEU A 106 1.16 -4.24 -7.33
CA LEU A 106 2.60 -4.25 -7.55
C LEU A 106 2.99 -3.35 -8.72
N ALA A 107 2.32 -3.49 -9.87
CA ALA A 107 2.63 -2.70 -11.07
C ALA A 107 2.49 -1.20 -10.83
N VAL A 108 1.39 -0.74 -10.23
CA VAL A 108 1.17 0.68 -9.91
C VAL A 108 2.18 1.19 -8.89
N THR A 109 2.57 0.36 -7.92
CA THR A 109 3.60 0.72 -6.93
C THR A 109 4.95 0.94 -7.60
N VAL A 110 5.43 -0.05 -8.37
CA VAL A 110 6.73 0.01 -9.06
C VAL A 110 6.78 1.22 -9.99
N LEU A 111 5.71 1.43 -10.75
CA LEU A 111 5.67 2.53 -11.71
C LEU A 111 5.67 3.89 -11.03
N ARG A 112 4.94 4.04 -9.91
CA ARG A 112 4.97 5.26 -9.10
C ARG A 112 6.36 5.54 -8.56
N SER A 113 7.03 4.51 -8.02
CA SER A 113 8.39 4.63 -7.51
C SER A 113 9.37 5.07 -8.60
N PHE A 114 9.22 4.55 -9.82
CA PHE A 114 10.03 4.94 -10.97
C PHE A 114 9.81 6.39 -11.41
N ILE A 115 8.55 6.85 -11.44
CA ILE A 115 8.23 8.25 -11.79
C ILE A 115 8.75 9.21 -10.72
N TYR A 116 8.60 8.85 -9.43
CA TYR A 116 9.12 9.63 -8.31
C TYR A 116 10.64 9.78 -8.38
N ALA A 117 11.36 8.72 -8.75
CA ALA A 117 12.81 8.77 -8.96
C ALA A 117 13.24 9.72 -10.09
N ARG A 118 12.32 10.09 -11.01
CA ARG A 118 12.55 11.05 -12.10
C ARG A 118 12.13 12.49 -11.74
N GLY A 119 11.79 12.76 -10.48
CA GLY A 119 11.40 14.10 -10.01
C GLY A 119 10.01 14.55 -10.47
N GLN A 120 9.20 13.65 -11.05
CA GLN A 120 7.82 13.94 -11.40
C GLN A 120 6.88 13.37 -10.36
N THR A 121 5.83 14.11 -10.02
CA THR A 121 4.78 13.63 -9.10
C THR A 121 3.54 13.31 -9.90
N MET A 122 3.05 12.08 -9.76
CA MET A 122 1.82 11.66 -10.39
C MET A 122 0.65 11.91 -9.43
N PRO A 123 -0.32 12.78 -9.77
CA PRO A 123 -1.41 13.09 -8.87
C PRO A 123 -2.24 11.83 -8.56
N ALA A 124 -2.61 11.68 -7.30
CA ALA A 124 -3.39 10.54 -6.82
C ALA A 124 -4.76 10.52 -7.51
N SER A 125 -5.10 9.39 -8.14
CA SER A 125 -6.44 9.17 -8.71
C SER A 125 -7.43 8.88 -7.58
N SER A 126 -8.57 9.58 -7.55
CA SER A 126 -9.66 9.38 -6.57
C SER A 126 -10.25 7.96 -6.57
N ILE A 127 -9.98 7.18 -7.62
CA ILE A 127 -10.32 5.74 -7.72
C ILE A 127 -9.70 4.92 -6.58
N GLY A 128 -8.59 5.38 -5.98
CA GLY A 128 -7.89 4.66 -4.91
C GLY A 128 -8.75 4.41 -3.67
N LYS A 129 -9.61 5.36 -3.28
CA LYS A 129 -10.39 5.27 -2.04
C LYS A 129 -11.51 4.23 -2.15
N THR A 130 -12.26 4.25 -3.24
CA THR A 130 -13.35 3.29 -3.51
C THR A 130 -12.81 1.87 -3.66
N LYS A 131 -11.64 1.70 -4.31
CA LYS A 131 -10.99 0.40 -4.45
C LYS A 131 -10.66 -0.21 -3.08
N MET A 132 -10.04 0.56 -2.20
CA MET A 132 -9.60 0.10 -0.88
C MET A 132 -10.78 -0.34 -0.01
N VAL A 133 -11.85 0.45 0.02
CA VAL A 133 -13.08 0.08 0.75
C VAL A 133 -13.66 -1.22 0.21
N ALA A 134 -13.83 -1.34 -1.12
CA ALA A 134 -14.38 -2.55 -1.73
C ALA A 134 -13.54 -3.81 -1.40
N GLN A 135 -12.21 -3.67 -1.41
CA GLN A 135 -11.27 -4.78 -1.18
C GLN A 135 -11.26 -5.23 0.29
N VAL A 136 -11.23 -4.28 1.23
CA VAL A 136 -11.33 -4.58 2.68
C VAL A 136 -12.68 -5.20 3.01
N THR A 137 -13.77 -4.66 2.46
CA THR A 137 -15.13 -5.22 2.63
C THR A 137 -15.23 -6.63 2.05
N ALA A 138 -14.69 -6.87 0.85
CA ALA A 138 -14.68 -8.20 0.24
C ALA A 138 -13.96 -9.21 1.14
N ILE A 139 -12.77 -8.87 1.64
CA ILE A 139 -11.99 -9.75 2.51
C ILE A 139 -12.75 -10.08 3.79
N LEU A 140 -13.27 -9.07 4.50
CA LEU A 140 -14.05 -9.29 5.73
C LEU A 140 -15.25 -10.22 5.49
N LEU A 141 -16.05 -9.93 4.47
CA LEU A 141 -17.24 -10.72 4.16
C LEU A 141 -16.91 -12.16 3.73
N LEU A 142 -15.84 -12.35 2.96
CA LEU A 142 -15.40 -13.69 2.55
C LEU A 142 -14.77 -14.49 3.70
N ILE A 143 -14.17 -13.83 4.69
CA ILE A 143 -13.71 -14.50 5.91
C ILE A 143 -14.92 -14.98 6.73
N LEU A 144 -15.94 -14.13 6.94
CA LEU A 144 -17.13 -14.45 7.75
C LEU A 144 -18.17 -15.35 7.07
N GLY A 145 -18.21 -15.39 5.74
CA GLY A 145 -19.30 -15.98 4.95
C GLY A 145 -19.68 -17.41 5.34
N PRO A 146 -18.75 -18.37 5.35
CA PRO A 146 -19.10 -19.79 5.50
C PRO A 146 -19.56 -20.22 6.91
N GLY A 147 -19.37 -19.38 7.93
CA GLY A 147 -19.66 -19.74 9.33
C GLY A 147 -20.97 -19.20 9.90
N HIS A 148 -21.61 -18.23 9.22
CA HIS A 148 -22.72 -17.48 9.82
C HIS A 148 -23.91 -17.22 8.89
N ILE A 149 -23.69 -16.67 7.68
CA ILE A 149 -24.77 -16.23 6.79
C ILE A 149 -24.32 -16.33 5.33
N ASP A 150 -24.97 -17.17 4.53
CA ASP A 150 -24.69 -17.32 3.08
C ASP A 150 -24.74 -15.99 2.31
N VAL A 151 -25.57 -15.05 2.77
CA VAL A 151 -25.67 -13.69 2.24
C VAL A 151 -24.33 -12.96 2.30
N PHE A 152 -23.52 -13.14 3.35
CA PHE A 152 -22.19 -12.52 3.44
C PHE A 152 -21.23 -13.09 2.41
N PHE A 153 -21.31 -14.38 2.09
CA PHE A 153 -20.49 -14.95 1.04
C PHE A 153 -20.85 -14.34 -0.33
N VAL A 154 -22.14 -14.20 -0.65
CA VAL A 154 -22.61 -13.57 -1.89
C VAL A 154 -22.19 -12.10 -1.98
N LEU A 155 -22.37 -11.34 -0.89
CA LEU A 155 -21.95 -9.94 -0.83
C LEU A 155 -20.43 -9.79 -0.91
N GLY A 156 -19.68 -10.71 -0.31
CA GLY A 156 -18.21 -10.78 -0.38
C GLY A 156 -17.72 -11.04 -1.79
N GLN A 157 -18.33 -11.98 -2.51
CA GLN A 157 -18.07 -12.23 -3.93
C GLN A 157 -18.40 -11.00 -4.79
N ALA A 158 -19.55 -10.36 -4.55
CA ALA A 158 -19.93 -9.14 -5.26
C ALA A 158 -18.91 -8.00 -5.02
N ALA A 159 -18.48 -7.81 -3.77
CA ALA A 159 -17.44 -6.84 -3.43
C ALA A 159 -16.09 -7.18 -4.08
N LEU A 160 -15.73 -8.47 -4.18
CA LEU A 160 -14.53 -8.93 -4.86
C LEU A 160 -14.57 -8.64 -6.37
N TRP A 161 -15.73 -8.81 -7.01
CA TRP A 161 -15.95 -8.40 -8.40
C TRP A 161 -15.76 -6.89 -8.59
N VAL A 162 -16.33 -6.08 -7.70
CA VAL A 162 -16.14 -4.62 -7.71
C VAL A 162 -14.67 -4.26 -7.52
N ALA A 163 -13.97 -4.90 -6.58
CA ALA A 163 -12.55 -4.68 -6.35
C ALA A 163 -11.69 -5.05 -7.57
N THR A 164 -12.01 -6.18 -8.22
CA THR A 164 -11.33 -6.64 -9.45
C THR A 164 -11.58 -5.69 -10.61
N GLY A 165 -12.84 -5.26 -10.82
CA GLY A 165 -13.19 -4.25 -11.82
C GLY A 165 -12.48 -2.92 -11.59
N ALA A 166 -12.46 -2.44 -10.34
CA ALA A 166 -11.73 -1.23 -9.97
C ALA A 166 -10.21 -1.37 -10.18
N ALA A 167 -9.64 -2.57 -9.93
CA ALA A 167 -8.24 -2.85 -10.22
C ALA A 167 -7.96 -2.73 -11.73
N LEU A 168 -8.78 -3.36 -12.58
CA LEU A 168 -8.65 -3.30 -14.04
C LEU A 168 -8.81 -1.88 -14.59
N LEU A 169 -9.85 -1.16 -14.18
CA LEU A 169 -10.09 0.23 -14.58
C LEU A 169 -8.90 1.11 -14.20
N SER A 170 -8.38 0.92 -12.99
CA SER A 170 -7.22 1.67 -12.56
C SER A 170 -5.94 1.27 -13.28
N ALA A 171 -5.75 0.01 -13.66
CA ALA A 171 -4.60 -0.41 -14.46
C ALA A 171 -4.59 0.33 -15.80
N ILE A 172 -5.75 0.41 -16.47
CA ILE A 172 -5.91 1.11 -17.75
C ILE A 172 -5.62 2.60 -17.60
N ASP A 173 -6.20 3.27 -16.59
CA ASP A 173 -5.95 4.69 -16.31
C ASP A 173 -4.46 4.96 -16.06
N TYR A 174 -3.79 4.07 -15.32
CA TYR A 174 -2.38 4.22 -15.00
C TYR A 174 -1.48 4.03 -16.24
N THR A 175 -1.76 3.02 -17.08
CA THR A 175 -1.02 2.81 -18.34
C THR A 175 -1.17 4.00 -19.29
N ARG A 176 -2.37 4.57 -19.41
CA ARG A 176 -2.60 5.77 -20.23
C ARG A 176 -1.78 6.96 -19.73
N ARG A 177 -1.83 7.24 -18.44
CA ARG A 177 -1.07 8.36 -17.84
C ARG A 177 0.45 8.13 -17.95
N PHE A 178 0.91 6.90 -17.80
CA PHE A 178 2.32 6.57 -17.96
C PHE A 178 2.84 6.83 -19.38
N ASN A 179 2.07 6.46 -20.40
CA ASN A 179 2.44 6.73 -21.79
C ASN A 179 2.52 8.24 -22.08
N VAL A 180 1.67 9.05 -21.45
CA VAL A 180 1.74 10.52 -21.57
C VAL A 180 3.03 11.08 -20.95
N VAL A 181 3.42 10.59 -19.77
CA VAL A 181 4.64 11.02 -19.05
C VAL A 181 5.92 10.67 -19.83
N LEU A 182 5.96 9.52 -20.50
CA LEU A 182 7.10 9.14 -21.34
C LEU A 182 7.16 9.92 -22.68
N GLY A 183 6.01 10.41 -23.16
CA GLY A 183 5.93 11.21 -24.40
C GLY A 183 6.49 12.63 -24.25
N THR A 184 6.46 13.19 -23.04
CA THR A 184 7.15 14.43 -22.73
C THR A 184 8.64 14.15 -22.51
N ARG A 185 9.46 14.39 -23.53
CA ARG A 185 10.93 14.39 -23.39
C ARG A 185 11.31 15.28 -22.20
N PRO A 186 12.31 14.90 -21.39
CA PRO A 186 12.87 15.84 -20.43
C PRO A 186 13.35 17.03 -21.25
N THR A 187 12.76 18.20 -21.04
CA THR A 187 13.37 19.45 -21.47
C THR A 187 14.67 19.54 -20.68
N SER A 188 15.77 19.13 -21.32
CA SER A 188 17.12 19.46 -20.92
C SER A 188 17.29 20.97 -21.06
N GLY A 189 16.68 21.73 -20.15
CA GLY A 189 17.09 23.09 -19.87
C GLY A 189 18.37 23.00 -19.04
N PRO A 190 19.44 23.72 -19.39
CA PRO A 190 20.63 23.74 -18.55
C PRO A 190 20.25 24.20 -17.15
N VAL A 191 20.80 23.52 -16.13
CA VAL A 191 20.72 23.95 -14.74
C VAL A 191 21.51 25.27 -14.62
N SER A 192 20.89 26.38 -14.98
CA SER A 192 21.41 27.73 -14.75
C SER A 192 21.16 28.09 -13.29
N GLY A 193 22.10 27.69 -12.42
CA GLY A 193 21.97 27.95 -10.98
C GLY A 193 23.17 27.60 -10.12
N VAL A 194 24.36 27.38 -10.70
CA VAL A 194 25.61 27.37 -9.94
C VAL A 194 26.45 28.54 -10.44
N THR A 195 26.22 29.70 -9.85
CA THR A 195 27.16 30.82 -9.91
C THR A 195 28.45 30.36 -9.25
N ALA A 196 29.51 30.16 -10.04
CA ALA A 196 30.86 30.01 -9.53
C ALA A 196 31.25 31.25 -8.71
N PRO A 197 31.92 31.11 -7.56
CA PRO A 197 32.47 32.26 -6.85
C PRO A 197 33.56 32.91 -7.71
N ASP A 198 33.43 34.22 -7.85
CA ASP A 198 34.31 35.09 -8.62
C ASP A 198 35.78 34.95 -8.20
N ASP A 199 36.62 34.82 -9.23
CA ASP A 199 38.07 34.69 -9.19
C ASP A 199 38.68 36.07 -8.86
N ALA A 200 38.65 36.46 -7.58
CA ALA A 200 39.16 37.74 -7.09
C ALA A 200 40.36 37.54 -6.14
N ALA A 201 41.47 36.99 -6.65
CA ALA A 201 42.76 37.06 -5.97
C ALA A 201 43.93 37.02 -6.97
N ARG A 202 44.17 38.12 -7.69
CA ARG A 202 45.47 38.36 -8.36
C ARG A 202 46.44 39.05 -7.38
N PRO A 203 47.67 38.54 -7.19
CA PRO A 203 48.67 39.20 -6.35
C PRO A 203 49.32 40.37 -7.11
N SER A 204 49.41 41.53 -6.45
CA SER A 204 50.14 42.71 -6.92
C SER A 204 51.64 42.43 -6.95
N ARG A 205 52.19 42.14 -8.13
CA ARG A 205 53.64 42.18 -8.38
C ARG A 205 54.10 43.62 -8.59
N GLY A 206 55.21 43.94 -7.93
CA GLY A 206 55.78 45.28 -7.81
C GLY A 206 56.21 45.94 -9.11
N ARG A 207 56.26 47.27 -9.06
CA ARG A 207 57.05 48.10 -9.96
C ARG A 207 58.23 48.68 -9.19
N VAL A 208 59.40 48.33 -9.69
CA VAL A 208 60.67 49.01 -9.49
C VAL A 208 60.77 50.12 -10.53
N SER A 209 61.14 51.31 -10.10
CA SER A 209 61.72 52.41 -10.90
C SER A 209 62.21 53.43 -9.87
N ALA A 210 63.52 53.46 -9.58
CA ALA A 210 64.58 54.17 -10.30
C ALA A 210 64.52 55.69 -10.02
#